data_AF-A0AAW1TU18-F1
#
_entry.id   AF-A0AAW1TU18-F1
#
_cell.length_a   1.000
_cell.length_b   1.000
_cell.length_c   1.000
_cell.angle_alpha   90.00
_cell.angle_beta   90.00
_cell.angle_gamma   90.00
#
_symmetry.space_group_name_H-M   'P 1'
#
loop_
_entity.id
_entity.type
_entity.pdbx_description
1 polymer ?
#
loop_
_entity_poly.entity_id
_entity_poly.type
_entity_poly.pdbx_seq_one_letter_code
_entity_poly.pdbx_strand_id
1 'polypeptide(L)'
;MKSIVFALLFSCVLLSHSTLAKKGHLEECMKKTGITVTPEMLQKLQKAHDEGALSKDTIPDEMLCLPKCVLEERKIIDGSGKISIERLKEDPMMKHVPKQDVFLKCAQNIDKIAKCDDIKKLIHCRVEAN
;
A
#
# COMPACT_ATOMS: atom_id res chain seq x y z
N MET A 1 6.43 22.14 10.48
CA MET A 1 6.97 20.83 10.07
C MET A 1 5.83 19.80 10.08
N LYS A 2 5.19 19.51 8.93
CA LYS A 2 4.01 18.60 8.86
C LYS A 2 3.94 17.67 7.62
N SER A 3 4.94 17.71 6.71
CA SER A 3 4.77 17.20 5.34
C SER A 3 5.49 15.90 5.00
N ILE A 4 6.25 15.28 5.91
CA ILE A 4 7.11 14.11 5.60
C ILE A 4 6.45 12.79 6.02
N VAL A 5 5.84 12.71 7.21
CA VAL A 5 5.27 11.44 7.72
C VAL A 5 4.00 11.00 6.97
N PHE A 6 3.27 11.96 6.41
CA PHE A 6 2.15 11.69 5.50
C PHE A 6 2.61 11.09 4.16
N ALA A 7 3.91 10.88 3.93
CA ALA A 7 4.48 10.31 2.72
C ALA A 7 4.81 8.82 2.82
N LEU A 8 4.72 8.14 3.99
CA LEU A 8 5.20 6.74 4.13
C LEU A 8 4.12 5.65 4.25
N LEU A 9 2.99 5.91 4.93
CA LEU A 9 1.76 5.17 4.57
C LEU A 9 1.41 5.40 3.09
N PHE A 10 1.74 6.60 2.61
CA PHE A 10 1.64 7.00 1.22
C PHE A 10 2.71 6.31 0.32
N SER A 11 3.95 6.04 0.75
CA SER A 11 4.94 5.36 -0.11
C SER A 11 4.62 3.87 -0.31
N CYS A 12 3.93 3.25 0.66
CA CYS A 12 3.32 1.93 0.51
C CYS A 12 1.98 1.92 -0.23
N VAL A 13 1.20 3.02 -0.27
CA VAL A 13 -0.20 2.98 -0.76
C VAL A 13 -0.61 4.12 -1.74
N LEU A 14 -0.14 5.36 -1.62
CA LEU A 14 -0.53 6.52 -2.46
C LEU A 14 0.61 7.57 -2.51
N LEU A 15 1.33 7.90 -3.60
CA LEU A 15 2.14 9.16 -3.56
C LEU A 15 2.50 9.83 -4.91
N SER A 16 1.61 9.88 -5.89
CA SER A 16 1.72 10.99 -6.85
C SER A 16 1.12 12.26 -6.27
N HIS A 17 1.87 13.35 -6.36
CA HIS A 17 1.33 14.70 -6.31
C HIS A 17 0.39 14.96 -7.50
N SER A 18 -0.88 14.56 -7.39
CA SER A 18 -1.98 15.06 -8.24
C SER A 18 -3.34 14.85 -7.57
N THR A 19 -4.00 15.98 -7.32
CA THR A 19 -5.44 16.22 -7.19
C THR A 19 -6.28 15.54 -6.09
N LEU A 20 -7.14 16.40 -5.54
CA LEU A 20 -8.14 16.30 -4.48
C LEU A 20 -8.90 14.97 -4.29
N ALA A 21 -9.06 14.16 -5.34
CA ALA A 21 -9.82 12.91 -5.30
C ALA A 21 -9.14 11.80 -4.47
N LYS A 22 -7.81 11.73 -4.45
CA LYS A 22 -7.06 10.61 -3.83
C LYS A 22 -7.15 10.55 -2.31
N LYS A 23 -7.55 11.65 -1.65
CA LYS A 23 -7.82 11.67 -0.21
C LYS A 23 -9.12 10.93 0.14
N GLY A 24 -10.09 10.95 -0.79
CA GLY A 24 -11.40 10.30 -0.66
C GLY A 24 -11.28 8.81 -0.38
N HIS A 25 -10.59 8.04 -1.24
CA HIS A 25 -10.50 6.58 -1.07
C HIS A 25 -9.83 6.14 0.23
N LEU A 26 -8.83 6.88 0.75
CA LEU A 26 -8.23 6.53 2.04
C LEU A 26 -9.19 6.82 3.20
N GLU A 27 -9.81 8.01 3.22
CA GLU A 27 -10.78 8.39 4.25
C GLU A 27 -12.05 7.51 4.20
N GLU A 28 -12.46 7.08 3.00
CA GLU A 28 -13.54 6.13 2.77
C GLU A 28 -13.17 4.73 3.23
N CYS A 29 -11.95 4.24 2.92
CA CYS A 29 -11.49 2.95 3.40
C CYS A 29 -11.30 2.92 4.93
N MET A 30 -10.86 4.01 5.56
CA MET A 30 -10.86 4.13 7.03
C MET A 30 -12.29 4.02 7.60
N LYS A 31 -13.28 4.66 6.96
CA LYS A 31 -14.69 4.51 7.36
C LYS A 31 -15.23 3.09 7.14
N LYS A 32 -14.94 2.46 5.99
CA LYS A 32 -15.39 1.09 5.65
C LYS A 32 -14.78 0.03 6.56
N THR A 33 -13.52 0.19 6.95
CA THR A 33 -12.79 -0.77 7.80
C THR A 33 -12.91 -0.49 9.30
N GLY A 34 -13.37 0.70 9.69
CA GLY A 34 -13.36 1.17 11.09
C GLY A 34 -11.97 1.50 11.62
N ILE A 35 -10.91 1.40 10.80
CA ILE A 35 -9.52 1.59 11.23
C ILE A 35 -9.27 3.07 11.49
N THR A 36 -8.98 3.41 12.75
CA THR A 36 -8.45 4.72 13.13
C THR A 36 -6.93 4.66 13.17
N VAL A 37 -6.29 5.21 12.14
CA VAL A 37 -4.82 5.31 12.05
C VAL A 37 -4.32 6.29 13.12
N THR A 38 -3.64 5.79 14.15
CA THR A 38 -3.12 6.63 15.25
C THR A 38 -1.74 7.23 14.91
N PRO A 39 -1.33 8.34 15.58
CA PRO A 39 0.01 8.88 15.44
C PRO A 39 1.13 7.87 15.79
N GLU A 40 0.89 6.97 16.74
CA GLU A 40 1.87 5.94 17.14
C GLU A 40 2.06 4.88 16.04
N MET A 41 0.98 4.46 15.39
CA MET A 41 1.03 3.54 14.24
C MET A 41 1.80 4.17 13.07
N LEU A 42 1.53 5.44 12.78
CA LEU A 42 2.29 6.23 11.80
C LEU A 42 3.78 6.30 12.14
N GLN A 43 4.12 6.57 13.41
CA GLN A 43 5.50 6.68 13.86
C GLN A 43 6.26 5.35 13.79
N LYS A 44 5.61 4.22 14.12
CA LYS A 44 6.20 2.87 13.98
C LYS A 44 6.53 2.55 12.53
N LEU A 45 5.60 2.81 11.60
CA LEU A 45 5.82 2.61 10.16
C LEU A 45 6.91 3.53 9.60
N GLN A 46 6.91 4.81 9.99
CA GLN A 46 7.95 5.77 9.61
C GLN A 46 9.33 5.30 10.06
N LYS A 47 9.47 4.95 11.34
CA LYS A 47 10.73 4.49 11.91
C LYS A 47 11.26 3.26 11.17
N ALA A 48 10.41 2.26 10.95
CA ALA A 48 10.84 1.03 10.29
C ALA A 48 11.20 1.22 8.81
N HIS A 49 10.60 2.19 8.11
CA HIS A 49 11.05 2.59 6.78
C HIS A 49 12.46 3.21 6.82
N ASP A 50 12.68 4.18 7.71
CA ASP A 50 13.93 4.95 7.77
C ASP A 50 15.10 4.09 8.26
N GLU A 51 14.83 3.07 9.08
CA GLU A 51 15.79 2.06 9.52
C GLU A 51 16.00 0.91 8.50
N GLY A 52 15.30 0.92 7.36
CA GLY A 52 15.32 -0.18 6.38
C GLY A 52 14.68 -1.49 6.88
N ALA A 53 14.09 -1.48 8.07
CA ALA A 53 13.43 -2.60 8.74
C ALA A 53 11.95 -2.80 8.31
N LEU A 54 11.58 -2.31 7.12
CA LEU A 54 10.24 -2.45 6.58
C LEU A 54 10.11 -3.85 5.98
N SER A 55 9.29 -4.68 6.62
CA SER A 55 9.09 -6.10 6.33
C SER A 55 7.60 -6.43 6.22
N LYS A 56 7.29 -7.64 5.77
CA LYS A 56 5.91 -8.18 5.76
C LYS A 56 5.22 -8.19 7.13
N ASP A 57 6.00 -8.14 8.22
CA ASP A 57 5.53 -8.21 9.61
C ASP A 57 5.58 -6.83 10.31
N THR A 58 6.04 -5.79 9.61
CA THR A 58 6.17 -4.42 10.12
C THR A 58 4.83 -3.67 10.10
N ILE A 59 3.88 -4.07 9.25
CA ILE A 59 2.52 -3.53 9.24
C ILE A 59 1.65 -4.39 10.18
N PRO A 60 1.09 -3.82 11.26
CA PRO A 60 0.16 -4.52 12.15
C PRO A 60 -1.02 -5.12 11.39
N ASP A 61 -1.47 -6.30 11.81
CA ASP A 61 -2.51 -7.07 11.11
C ASP A 61 -3.82 -6.28 11.02
N GLU A 62 -4.16 -5.50 12.06
CA GLU A 62 -5.33 -4.62 12.06
C GLU A 62 -5.30 -3.53 10.99
N MET A 63 -4.13 -3.20 10.43
CA MET A 63 -4.00 -2.22 9.34
C MET A 63 -4.01 -2.84 7.94
N LEU A 64 -3.93 -4.16 7.77
CA LEU A 64 -3.80 -4.79 6.43
C LEU A 64 -5.06 -4.68 5.56
N CYS A 65 -6.24 -4.48 6.16
CA CYS A 65 -7.46 -4.24 5.40
C CYS A 65 -7.48 -2.86 4.72
N LEU A 66 -6.76 -1.88 5.26
CA LEU A 66 -6.72 -0.52 4.73
C LEU A 66 -6.05 -0.44 3.33
N PRO A 67 -4.83 -0.97 3.10
CA PRO A 67 -4.23 -1.02 1.77
C PRO A 67 -5.03 -1.91 0.81
N LYS A 68 -5.61 -3.04 1.26
CA LYS A 68 -6.49 -3.86 0.41
C LYS A 68 -7.64 -3.04 -0.15
N CYS A 69 -8.38 -2.36 0.72
CA CYS A 69 -9.48 -1.50 0.31
C CYS A 69 -9.02 -0.39 -0.66
N VAL A 70 -7.89 0.28 -0.40
CA VAL A 70 -7.42 1.35 -1.32
C VAL A 70 -7.01 0.80 -2.69
N LEU A 71 -6.49 -0.43 -2.78
CA LEU A 71 -6.18 -1.09 -4.06
C LEU A 71 -7.45 -1.54 -4.80
N GLU A 72 -8.50 -1.95 -4.07
CA GLU A 72 -9.82 -2.28 -4.61
C GLU A 72 -10.55 -1.04 -5.17
N GLU A 73 -10.56 0.06 -4.40
CA GLU A 73 -11.11 1.36 -4.82
C GLU A 73 -10.45 1.90 -6.10
N ARG A 74 -9.15 1.62 -6.28
CA ARG A 74 -8.39 1.98 -7.49
C ARG A 74 -8.53 1.00 -8.64
N LYS A 75 -9.24 -0.11 -8.45
CA LYS A 75 -9.37 -1.20 -9.43
C LYS A 75 -8.02 -1.84 -9.81
N ILE A 76 -7.05 -1.77 -8.90
CA ILE A 76 -5.79 -2.52 -8.99
C ILE A 76 -6.05 -3.96 -8.54
N ILE A 77 -6.87 -4.13 -7.52
CA ILE A 77 -7.46 -5.41 -7.13
C ILE A 77 -8.93 -5.38 -7.54
N ASP A 78 -9.44 -6.43 -8.17
CA ASP A 78 -10.86 -6.56 -8.47
C ASP A 78 -11.64 -7.24 -7.31
N GLY A 79 -12.97 -7.28 -7.40
CA GLY A 79 -13.81 -7.94 -6.39
C GLY A 79 -13.60 -9.45 -6.25
N SER A 80 -12.83 -10.07 -7.16
CA SER A 80 -12.37 -11.46 -7.04
C SER A 80 -11.02 -11.59 -6.32
N GLY A 81 -10.36 -10.48 -6.00
CA GLY A 81 -9.02 -10.43 -5.41
C GLY A 81 -7.88 -10.52 -6.42
N LYS A 82 -8.16 -10.46 -7.72
CA LYS A 82 -7.13 -10.57 -8.77
C LYS A 82 -6.47 -9.21 -9.00
N ILE A 83 -5.14 -9.21 -9.17
CA ILE A 83 -4.36 -8.00 -9.45
C ILE A 83 -4.39 -7.68 -10.95
N SER A 84 -4.85 -6.49 -11.31
CA SER A 84 -4.66 -5.91 -12.64
C SER A 84 -3.26 -5.30 -12.73
N ILE A 85 -2.32 -6.03 -13.35
CA ILE A 85 -0.94 -5.59 -13.51
C ILE A 85 -0.82 -4.34 -14.40
N GLU A 86 -1.74 -4.18 -15.36
CA GLU A 86 -1.86 -2.97 -16.18
C GLU A 86 -2.18 -1.75 -15.31
N ARG A 87 -3.23 -1.84 -14.46
CA ARG A 87 -3.58 -0.78 -13.51
C ARG A 87 -2.50 -0.55 -12.46
N LEU A 88 -1.81 -1.60 -12.02
CA LEU A 88 -0.69 -1.48 -11.08
C LEU A 88 0.47 -0.71 -11.71
N LYS A 89 0.82 -0.99 -12.97
CA LYS A 89 1.87 -0.29 -13.73
C LYS A 89 1.51 1.17 -14.00
N GLU A 90 0.24 1.46 -14.27
CA GLU A 90 -0.29 2.82 -14.37
C GLU A 90 -0.39 3.53 -13.02
N ASP A 91 -0.44 2.79 -11.90
CA ASP A 91 -0.66 3.40 -10.60
C ASP A 91 0.52 4.31 -10.23
N PRO A 92 0.25 5.57 -9.85
CA PRO A 92 1.34 6.48 -9.60
C PRO A 92 2.21 6.17 -8.37
N MET A 93 1.85 5.18 -7.53
CA MET A 93 2.73 4.64 -6.48
C MET A 93 3.99 3.99 -7.07
N MET A 94 3.93 3.47 -8.30
CA MET A 94 5.06 2.82 -8.97
C MET A 94 6.27 3.74 -9.12
N LYS A 95 6.05 5.07 -9.19
CA LYS A 95 7.13 6.08 -9.24
C LYS A 95 8.05 6.06 -8.01
N HIS A 96 7.63 5.44 -6.91
CA HIS A 96 8.39 5.31 -5.65
C HIS A 96 8.95 3.91 -5.41
N VAL A 97 8.75 2.98 -6.36
CA VAL A 97 9.34 1.65 -6.33
C VAL A 97 10.69 1.72 -7.05
N PRO A 98 11.84 1.49 -6.37
CA PRO A 98 13.16 1.62 -7.02
C PRO A 98 13.34 0.65 -8.18
N LYS A 99 12.99 -0.62 -7.99
CA LYS A 99 13.10 -1.69 -8.99
C LYS A 99 11.71 -2.08 -9.52
N GLN A 100 11.07 -1.19 -10.28
CA GLN A 100 9.68 -1.35 -10.76
C GLN A 100 9.44 -2.71 -11.44
N ASP A 101 10.35 -3.17 -12.30
CA ASP A 101 10.24 -4.46 -13.00
C ASP A 101 10.30 -5.67 -12.05
N VAL A 102 11.06 -5.58 -10.96
CA VAL A 102 11.14 -6.64 -9.93
C VAL A 102 9.81 -6.72 -9.20
N PHE A 103 9.26 -5.58 -8.78
CA PHE A 103 7.96 -5.50 -8.12
C PHE A 103 6.83 -6.04 -9.00
N LEU A 104 6.77 -5.62 -10.28
CA LEU A 104 5.72 -6.05 -11.21
C LEU A 104 5.81 -7.55 -11.51
N LYS A 105 7.02 -8.12 -11.67
CA LYS A 105 7.21 -9.57 -11.84
C LYS A 105 6.81 -10.35 -10.59
N CYS A 106 7.13 -9.86 -9.40
CA CYS A 106 6.68 -10.48 -8.16
C CYS A 106 5.15 -10.42 -8.03
N ALA A 107 4.53 -9.26 -8.30
CA ALA A 107 3.08 -9.09 -8.27
C ALA A 107 2.34 -9.96 -9.30
N GLN A 108 2.94 -10.22 -10.47
CA GLN A 108 2.41 -11.16 -11.49
C GLN A 108 2.29 -12.60 -10.98
N ASN A 109 3.14 -13.01 -10.03
CA ASN A 109 3.12 -14.35 -9.45
C ASN A 109 2.11 -14.49 -8.28
N ILE A 110 1.44 -13.40 -7.89
CA ILE A 110 0.37 -13.44 -6.89
C ILE A 110 -0.94 -13.82 -7.58
N ASP A 111 -1.35 -15.08 -7.42
CA ASP A 111 -2.64 -15.59 -7.90
C ASP A 111 -3.82 -14.72 -7.41
N LYS A 112 -3.88 -14.46 -6.09
CA LYS A 112 -5.00 -13.75 -5.47
C LYS A 112 -4.68 -13.07 -4.12
N ILE A 113 -5.34 -11.93 -3.91
CA ILE A 113 -5.48 -11.17 -2.66
C ILE A 113 -6.94 -11.30 -2.18
N ALA A 114 -7.27 -12.40 -1.50
CA ALA A 114 -8.64 -12.70 -1.07
C ALA A 114 -8.99 -12.00 0.26
N LYS A 115 -8.05 -12.00 1.20
CA LYS A 115 -8.18 -11.48 2.57
C LYS A 115 -7.21 -10.33 2.79
N CYS A 116 -7.39 -9.60 3.89
CA CYS A 116 -6.50 -8.50 4.27
C CYS A 116 -5.04 -8.97 4.39
N ASP A 117 -4.82 -10.11 5.05
CA ASP A 117 -3.49 -10.70 5.29
C ASP A 117 -2.72 -11.01 3.99
N ASP A 118 -3.43 -11.27 2.89
CA ASP A 118 -2.79 -11.52 1.59
C ASP A 118 -2.01 -10.29 1.09
N ILE A 119 -2.28 -9.08 1.58
CA ILE A 119 -1.48 -7.89 1.29
C ILE A 119 -0.01 -8.05 1.71
N LYS A 120 0.30 -8.92 2.68
CA LYS A 120 1.69 -9.26 3.01
C LYS A 120 2.48 -9.78 1.80
N LYS A 121 1.82 -10.37 0.79
CA LYS A 121 2.43 -10.78 -0.49
C LYS A 121 2.89 -9.56 -1.31
N LEU A 122 2.06 -8.51 -1.42
CA LEU A 122 2.42 -7.27 -2.11
C LEU A 122 3.48 -6.46 -1.34
N ILE A 123 3.40 -6.44 -0.01
CA ILE A 123 4.45 -5.83 0.84
C ILE A 123 5.77 -6.55 0.62
N HIS A 124 5.78 -7.90 0.59
CA HIS A 124 6.97 -8.69 0.30
C HIS A 124 7.59 -8.33 -1.06
N CYS A 125 6.78 -8.28 -2.12
CA CYS A 125 7.24 -7.80 -3.44
C CYS A 125 7.84 -6.40 -3.40
N ARG A 126 7.30 -5.49 -2.56
CA ARG A 126 7.83 -4.12 -2.42
C ARG A 126 9.18 -4.10 -1.68
N VAL A 127 9.37 -4.99 -0.72
CA VAL A 127 10.64 -5.15 0.01
C VAL A 127 11.73 -5.72 -0.89
N GLU A 128 11.43 -6.74 -1.71
CA GLU A 128 12.37 -7.27 -2.71
C GLU A 128 12.76 -6.25 -3.80
N ALA A 129 11.86 -5.30 -4.08
CA ALA A 129 12.05 -4.25 -5.09
C ALA A 129 12.72 -2.97 -4.57
N ASN A 130 13.11 -2.94 -3.29
CA ASN A 130 13.90 -1.88 -2.67
C ASN A 130 15.40 -2.16 -2.89
#